data_AF-A0A930XRF5-F1
#
_entry.id   AF-A0A930XRF5-F1
#
_cell.length_a   1.000
_cell.length_b   1.000
_cell.length_c   1.000
_cell.angle_alpha   90.00
_cell.angle_beta   90.00
_cell.angle_gamma   90.00
#
_symmetry.space_group_name_H-M   'P 1'
#
loop_
_entity.id
_entity.type
_entity.pdbx_description
1 polymer ?
#
loop_
_entity_poly.entity_id
_entity_poly.type
_entity_poly.pdbx_seq_one_letter_code
_entity_poly.pdbx_strand_id
1 'polypeptide(L)' 'MAESTLDPDSLIAWQAAVAEADRVNIFCHCHTCGYEWVTSVHQPPCPQCGGERVESIACWQFPDD' A
#
# COMPACT_ATOMS: atom_id res chain seq x y z
N MET A 1 -16.71 -13.77 -28.43
CA MET A 1 -15.84 -13.40 -27.31
C MET A 1 -16.71 -13.53 -26.07
N ALA A 2 -16.40 -14.45 -25.16
CA ALA A 2 -17.24 -14.64 -23.97
C ALA A 2 -16.90 -13.52 -22.99
N GLU A 3 -17.84 -12.61 -22.77
CA GLU A 3 -17.78 -11.65 -21.67
C GLU A 3 -17.86 -12.47 -20.37
N SER A 4 -16.73 -12.61 -19.69
CA SER A 4 -16.67 -13.24 -18.37
C SER A 4 -17.25 -12.26 -17.36
N THR A 5 -18.57 -12.30 -17.20
CA THR A 5 -19.25 -11.66 -16.07
C THR A 5 -18.84 -12.40 -14.81
N LEU A 6 -18.01 -11.77 -13.98
CA LEU A 6 -17.73 -12.27 -12.63
C LEU A 6 -19.04 -12.32 -11.85
N ASP A 7 -19.36 -13.48 -11.28
CA ASP A 7 -20.48 -13.60 -10.33
C ASP A 7 -20.32 -12.56 -9.21
N PRO A 8 -21.42 -11.91 -8.76
CA PRO A 8 -21.36 -10.83 -7.76
C PRO A 8 -20.63 -11.23 -6.47
N ASP A 9 -20.78 -12.48 -6.05
CA ASP A 9 -20.13 -13.02 -4.85
C ASP A 9 -18.61 -13.14 -5.03
N SER A 10 -18.18 -13.56 -6.23
CA SER A 10 -16.76 -13.64 -6.60
C SER A 10 -16.13 -12.25 -6.69
N LEU A 11 -16.88 -11.25 -7.18
CA LEU A 11 -16.44 -9.86 -7.19
C LEU A 11 -16.22 -9.32 -5.78
N ILE A 12 -17.17 -9.57 -4.86
CA ILE A 12 -17.06 -9.15 -3.46
C ILE A 12 -15.88 -9.82 -2.77
N ALA A 13 -15.71 -11.13 -2.95
CA ALA A 13 -14.60 -11.88 -2.37
C ALA A 13 -13.24 -11.36 -2.87
N TRP A 14 -13.15 -11.05 -4.17
CA TRP A 14 -11.94 -10.46 -4.75
C TRP A 14 -11.67 -9.05 -4.20
N GLN A 15 -12.68 -8.19 -4.12
CA GLN A 15 -12.54 -6.84 -3.54
C GLN A 15 -12.08 -6.89 -2.07
N ALA A 16 -12.60 -7.84 -1.29
CA ALA A 16 -12.18 -8.03 0.10
C ALA A 16 -10.71 -8.47 0.19
N ALA A 17 -10.26 -9.37 -0.69
CA ALA A 17 -8.87 -9.80 -0.75
C ALA A 17 -7.93 -8.65 -1.15
N VAL A 18 -8.35 -7.79 -2.09
CA VAL A 18 -7.61 -6.59 -2.48
C VAL A 18 -7.53 -5.60 -1.31
N ALA A 19 -8.63 -5.35 -0.61
CA ALA A 19 -8.65 -4.45 0.55
C ALA A 19 -7.77 -4.96 1.70
N GLU A 20 -7.65 -6.27 1.89
CA GLU A 20 -6.72 -6.85 2.86
C GLU A 20 -5.27 -6.68 2.44
N ALA A 21 -4.96 -6.93 1.16
CA ALA A 21 -3.61 -6.74 0.63
C ALA A 21 -3.17 -5.27 0.67
N ASP A 22 -4.10 -4.33 0.48
CA ASP A 22 -3.83 -2.88 0.52
C ASP A 22 -3.44 -2.41 1.93
N ARG A 23 -4.10 -2.92 2.98
CA ARG A 23 -3.87 -2.52 4.37
C ARG A 23 -2.44 -2.73 4.89
N VAL A 24 -1.66 -3.60 4.25
CA VAL A 24 -0.33 -4.02 4.74
C VAL A 24 0.81 -3.56 3.87
N ASN A 25 0.54 -2.76 2.84
CA ASN A 25 1.48 -2.54 1.75
C ASN A 25 1.71 -1.05 1.51
N ILE A 26 2.06 -0.33 2.58
CA ILE A 26 2.43 1.09 2.51
C ILE A 26 3.96 1.17 2.46
N PHE A 27 4.50 1.59 1.32
CA PHE A 27 5.91 1.94 1.17
C PHE A 27 6.14 3.34 1.76
N CYS A 28 7.15 3.46 2.61
CA CYS A 28 7.53 4.68 3.29
C CYS A 28 8.96 5.06 2.96
N HIS A 29 9.19 6.35 2.70
CA HIS A 29 10.50 6.95 2.52
C HIS A 29 10.69 8.09 3.53
N CYS A 30 11.73 8.04 4.35
CA CYS A 30 12.04 9.11 5.28
C CYS A 30 12.89 10.19 4.61
N HIS A 31 12.40 11.42 4.54
CA HIS A 31 13.17 12.56 4.00
C HIS A 31 14.31 13.03 4.93
N THR A 32 14.33 12.59 6.20
CA THR A 32 15.37 12.99 7.16
C THR A 32 16.64 12.16 7.01
N CYS A 33 16.50 10.84 6.89
CA CYS A 33 17.63 9.91 6.83
C CYS A 33 17.72 9.11 5.54
N GLY A 34 16.72 9.20 4.66
CA GLY A 34 16.64 8.46 3.40
C GLY A 34 16.23 6.99 3.57
N TYR A 35 15.90 6.53 4.78
CA TYR A 35 15.53 5.14 4.99
C TYR A 35 14.18 4.81 4.36
N GLU A 36 14.08 3.63 3.76
CA GLU A 36 12.91 3.14 3.06
C GLU A 36 12.41 1.84 3.71
N TRP A 37 11.10 1.72 3.92
CA TRP A 37 10.51 0.52 4.52
C TRP A 37 9.05 0.33 4.12
N VAL A 38 8.53 -0.89 4.33
CA VAL A 38 7.10 -1.19 4.16
C VAL A 38 6.45 -1.36 5.52
N THR A 39 5.23 -0.86 5.68
CA THR A 39 4.46 -0.98 6.92
C THR A 39 2.96 -1.11 6.64
N SER A 40 2.23 -1.61 7.63
CA SER A 40 0.76 -1.58 7.69
C SER A 40 0.22 -0.38 8.47
N VAL A 41 1.10 0.45 9.03
CA VAL A 41 0.73 1.65 9.78
C VAL A 41 0.71 2.84 8.84
N HIS A 42 -0.33 3.67 8.91
CA HIS A 42 -0.33 4.94 8.19
C HIS A 42 0.55 5.96 8.92
N GLN A 43 1.48 6.58 8.20
CA GLN A 43 2.35 7.66 8.68
C GLN A 43 3.12 7.32 9.98
N PRO A 44 3.83 6.17 10.08
CA PRO A 44 4.64 5.87 11.26
C PRO A 44 5.88 6.78 11.30
N PRO A 45 6.42 7.06 12.50
CA PRO A 45 7.73 7.67 12.60
C PRO A 45 8.80 6.76 12.00
N CYS A 46 9.87 7.35 11.47
CA CYS A 46 10.97 6.58 10.90
C CYS A 46 11.60 5.66 11.95
N PRO A 47 11.69 4.34 11.71
CA PRO A 47 12.23 3.39 12.69
C PRO A 47 13.74 3.54 12.91
N GLN A 48 14.45 4.22 12.00
CA GLN A 48 15.89 4.46 12.09
C GLN A 48 16.22 5.74 12.86
N CYS A 49 15.57 6.86 12.53
CA CYS A 49 15.95 8.17 13.07
C CYS A 49 14.86 8.83 13.94
N GLY A 50 13.68 8.23 14.06
CA GLY A 50 12.52 8.81 14.77
C GLY A 50 11.89 10.02 14.08
N GLY A 51 12.29 10.33 12.84
CA GLY A 51 11.79 11.47 12.09
C GLY A 51 10.33 11.28 11.65
N GLU A 52 9.54 12.34 11.72
CA GLU A 52 8.13 12.35 11.33
C GLU A 52 7.91 12.71 9.86
N ARG A 53 8.98 13.17 9.17
CA ARG A 53 8.92 13.59 7.77
C ARG A 53 9.07 12.38 6.85
N VAL A 54 7.99 11.60 6.75
CA VAL A 54 7.90 10.35 5.99
C VAL A 54 6.90 10.53 4.85
N GLU A 55 7.35 10.35 3.61
CA GLU A 55 6.47 10.19 2.46
C GLU A 55 6.01 8.73 2.39
N SER A 56 4.75 8.50 2.04
CA SER A 56 4.20 7.16 1.95
C SER A 56 3.31 6.98 0.74
N ILE A 57 3.48 5.86 0.05
CA ILE A 57 2.68 5.45 -1.10
C ILE A 57 2.28 3.99 -0.94
N ALA A 58 1.11 3.60 -1.42
CA ALA A 58 0.77 2.18 -1.44
C ALA A 58 1.67 1.46 -2.47
N CYS A 59 2.21 0.30 -2.15
CA CYS A 59 3.18 -0.42 -3.00
C CYS A 59 2.63 -0.82 -4.38
N TRP A 60 1.31 -0.79 -4.58
CA TRP A 60 0.66 -1.03 -5.87
C TRP A 60 0.40 0.26 -6.65
N GLN A 61 0.57 1.43 -6.03
CA GLN A 61 0.70 2.70 -6.73
C GLN A 61 2.17 2.90 -7.07
N PHE A 62 2.58 2.39 -8.23
CA PHE A 62 3.83 2.79 -8.83
C PHE A 62 3.67 4.24 -9.33
N PRO A 63 4.56 5.17 -9.00
CA PRO A 63 4.55 6.46 -9.66
C PRO A 63 4.80 6.23 -11.16
N ASP A 64 3.82 6.62 -11.97
CA ASP A 64 3.94 6.73 -13.43
C ASP A 64 4.92 7.90 -13.67
N ASP A 65 6.17 7.62 -14.03
CA ASP A 65 7.12 8.64 -14.52
C ASP A 65 6.80 8.99 -15.98
#